data_AF-A0A061NW83-F1
#
_entry.id   AF-A0A061NW83-F1
#
_cell.length_a   1.000
_cell.length_b   1.000
_cell.length_c   1.000
_cell.angle_alpha   90.00
_cell.angle_beta   90.00
_cell.angle_gamma   90.00
#
_symmetry.space_group_name_H-M   'P 1'
#
loop_
_entity.id
_entity.type
_entity.pdbx_description
1 polymer ?
#
loop_
_entity_poly.entity_id
_entity_poly.type
_entity_poly.pdbx_seq_one_letter_code
_entity_poly.pdbx_strand_id
1 'polypeptide(L)'
;MNSKMEDLIAKQQEELERVSGMSRDEARQIIKNDLEKELEHDSAVMIKSNTERIKEESNKKAKEILSLALQRFAADHVAETTVSVVNLPNDEMKGRIIGREGRNIRALETLTGIDLIIDDTPEAVILSGFDPIRREIARTSLERLVQDGRIHPARIEETVDKARREVDERIREYGEQATFEMGIHNLHPDLIKILGRLRFRTSYGQNVLKHSLEVAHLTGSWQQNSEKM
;
A
#
# COMPACT_ATOMS: atom_id res chain seq x y z
N MET A 1 -0.27 15.35 -87.49
CA MET A 1 0.82 16.19 -86.96
C MET A 1 1.39 15.67 -85.64
N ASN A 2 0.62 14.93 -84.82
CA ASN A 2 1.12 14.44 -83.52
C ASN A 2 2.22 13.37 -83.59
N SER A 3 2.19 12.45 -84.56
CA SER A 3 3.19 11.35 -84.59
C SER A 3 4.62 11.84 -84.85
N LYS A 4 4.83 12.87 -85.68
CA LYS A 4 6.17 13.44 -85.91
C LYS A 4 6.75 14.12 -84.66
N MET A 5 5.90 14.63 -83.78
CA MET A 5 6.30 15.24 -82.51
C MET A 5 6.67 14.15 -81.50
N GLU A 6 5.88 13.07 -81.45
CA GLU A 6 6.16 11.90 -80.62
C GLU A 6 7.47 11.21 -81.04
N ASP A 7 7.72 11.05 -82.33
CA ASP A 7 8.97 10.48 -82.86
C ASP A 7 10.20 11.35 -82.54
N LEU A 8 10.04 12.67 -82.55
CA LEU A 8 11.11 13.61 -82.19
C LEU A 8 11.43 13.57 -80.69
N ILE A 9 10.40 13.48 -79.85
CA ILE A 9 10.54 13.33 -78.39
C ILE A 9 11.20 11.99 -78.06
N ALA A 10 10.82 10.91 -78.73
CA ALA A 10 11.40 9.59 -78.54
C ALA A 10 12.89 9.57 -78.90
N LYS A 11 13.29 10.15 -80.04
CA LYS A 11 14.71 10.27 -80.43
C LYS A 11 15.51 11.13 -79.47
N GLN A 12 14.91 12.20 -78.96
CA GLN A 12 15.57 13.07 -77.99
C GLN A 12 15.77 12.36 -76.64
N GLN A 13 14.82 11.53 -76.22
CA GLN A 13 14.96 10.65 -75.05
C GLN A 13 16.06 9.60 -75.26
N GLU A 14 16.08 8.95 -76.41
CA GLU A 14 17.07 7.92 -76.74
C GLU A 14 18.50 8.48 -76.75
N GLU A 15 18.71 9.68 -77.32
CA GLU A 15 20.01 10.37 -77.27
C GLU A 15 20.38 10.82 -75.85
N LEU A 16 19.40 11.25 -75.04
CA LEU A 16 19.64 11.58 -73.63
C LEU A 16 20.03 10.34 -72.81
N GLU A 17 19.39 9.19 -73.03
CA GLU A 17 19.72 7.90 -72.41
C GLU A 17 21.11 7.40 -72.84
N ARG A 18 21.47 7.62 -74.12
CA ARG A 18 22.79 7.29 -74.64
C ARG A 18 23.91 8.14 -74.04
N VAL A 19 23.66 9.45 -73.86
CA VAL A 19 24.64 10.40 -73.30
C VAL A 19 24.77 10.25 -71.78
N SER A 20 23.68 9.95 -71.07
CA SER A 20 23.71 9.66 -69.63
C SER A 20 24.30 8.29 -69.30
N GLY A 21 24.31 7.36 -70.27
CA GLY A 21 24.75 5.97 -70.09
C GLY A 21 23.79 5.15 -69.24
N MET A 22 22.55 5.63 -69.05
CA MET A 22 21.54 5.01 -68.18
C MET A 22 20.15 5.20 -68.78
N SER A 23 19.33 4.16 -68.76
CA SER A 23 17.92 4.25 -69.13
C SER A 23 17.12 5.06 -68.10
N ARG A 24 15.98 5.63 -68.52
CA ARG A 24 15.09 6.38 -67.63
C ARG A 24 14.62 5.56 -66.41
N ASP A 25 14.41 4.26 -66.58
CA ASP A 25 13.97 3.37 -65.50
C ASP A 25 15.10 3.08 -64.50
N GLU A 26 16.34 2.93 -64.97
CA GLU A 26 17.52 2.78 -64.09
C GLU A 26 17.76 4.02 -63.25
N ALA A 27 17.67 5.21 -63.85
CA ALA A 27 17.79 6.48 -63.12
C ALA A 27 16.70 6.60 -62.04
N ARG A 28 15.47 6.21 -62.35
CA ARG A 28 14.34 6.22 -61.41
C ARG A 28 14.55 5.23 -60.27
N GLN A 29 15.08 4.04 -60.56
CA GLN A 29 15.36 3.01 -59.56
C GLN A 29 16.47 3.42 -58.61
N ILE A 30 17.52 4.09 -59.09
CA ILE A 30 18.61 4.60 -58.26
C ILE A 30 18.11 5.67 -57.31
N ILE A 31 17.39 6.67 -57.81
CA ILE A 31 16.79 7.72 -56.98
C ILE A 31 15.88 7.10 -55.92
N LYS A 32 15.10 6.09 -56.28
CA LYS A 32 14.22 5.40 -55.34
C LYS A 32 15.01 4.64 -54.26
N ASN A 33 16.05 3.92 -54.65
CA ASN A 33 16.89 3.15 -53.71
C ASN A 33 17.67 4.08 -52.76
N ASP A 34 18.15 5.21 -53.23
CA ASP A 34 18.87 6.19 -52.41
C ASP A 34 17.90 6.88 -51.43
N LEU A 35 16.69 7.24 -51.89
CA LEU A 35 15.63 7.76 -51.05
C LEU A 35 15.17 6.74 -49.99
N GLU A 36 15.06 5.46 -50.35
CA GLU A 36 14.71 4.39 -49.39
C GLU A 36 15.75 4.28 -48.27
N LYS A 37 17.05 4.33 -48.59
CA LYS A 37 18.12 4.31 -47.58
C LYS A 37 18.12 5.55 -46.69
N GLU A 38 17.87 6.72 -47.26
CA GLU A 38 17.79 7.98 -46.51
C GLU A 38 16.60 7.96 -45.54
N LEU A 39 15.43 7.52 -46.01
CA LEU A 39 14.23 7.37 -45.18
C LEU A 39 14.40 6.33 -44.08
N GLU A 40 15.13 5.24 -44.33
CA GLU A 40 15.40 4.21 -43.33
C GLU A 40 16.29 4.76 -42.20
N HIS A 41 17.30 5.56 -42.54
CA HIS A 41 18.14 6.24 -41.57
C HIS A 41 17.36 7.28 -40.74
N ASP A 42 16.61 8.15 -41.41
CA ASP A 42 15.80 9.18 -40.74
C ASP A 42 14.74 8.57 -39.82
N SER A 43 14.10 7.49 -40.26
CA SER A 43 13.14 6.74 -39.46
C SER A 43 13.80 6.14 -38.23
N ALA A 44 14.99 5.55 -38.36
CA ALA A 44 15.73 4.99 -37.23
C ALA A 44 16.10 6.05 -36.18
N VAL A 45 16.55 7.23 -36.63
CA VAL A 45 16.88 8.36 -35.74
C VAL A 45 15.62 8.89 -35.05
N MET A 46 14.52 9.04 -35.80
CA MET A 46 13.24 9.49 -35.25
C MET A 46 12.67 8.51 -34.23
N ILE A 47 12.71 7.20 -34.52
CA ILE A 47 12.26 6.15 -33.59
C ILE A 47 13.10 6.20 -32.31
N LYS A 48 14.43 6.28 -32.43
CA LYS A 48 15.32 6.32 -31.26
C LYS A 48 15.04 7.53 -30.37
N SER A 49 14.95 8.73 -30.95
CA SER A 49 14.70 9.96 -30.19
C SER A 49 13.32 9.95 -29.51
N ASN A 50 12.28 9.48 -30.21
CA ASN A 50 10.95 9.33 -29.62
C ASN A 50 10.95 8.30 -28.50
N THR A 51 11.67 7.18 -28.65
CA THR A 51 11.74 6.14 -27.61
C THR A 51 12.43 6.66 -26.35
N GLU A 52 13.52 7.42 -26.50
CA GLU A 52 14.20 8.06 -25.37
C GLU A 52 13.29 9.08 -24.66
N ARG A 53 12.60 9.93 -25.42
CA ARG A 53 11.64 10.90 -24.87
C ARG A 53 10.49 10.22 -24.12
N ILE A 54 9.89 9.18 -24.69
CA ILE A 54 8.82 8.40 -24.05
C ILE A 54 9.32 7.80 -22.73
N LYS A 55 10.55 7.30 -22.70
CA LYS A 55 11.15 6.70 -21.50
C LYS A 55 11.35 7.74 -20.39
N GLU A 56 11.82 8.94 -20.72
CA GLU A 56 11.97 10.04 -19.76
C GLU A 56 10.62 10.54 -19.24
N GLU A 57 9.66 10.80 -20.13
CA GLU A 57 8.32 11.24 -19.75
C GLU A 57 7.62 10.20 -18.87
N SER A 58 7.74 8.92 -19.21
CA SER A 58 7.19 7.81 -18.41
C SER A 58 7.82 7.74 -17.02
N ASN A 59 9.14 7.90 -16.91
CA ASN A 59 9.83 7.92 -15.62
C ASN A 59 9.42 9.12 -14.76
N LYS A 60 9.27 10.30 -15.37
CA LYS A 60 8.81 11.50 -14.66
C LYS A 60 7.39 11.31 -14.13
N LYS A 61 6.49 10.81 -14.98
CA LYS A 61 5.09 10.56 -14.61
C LYS A 61 4.96 9.46 -13.54
N ALA A 62 5.78 8.41 -13.63
CA ALA A 62 5.86 7.38 -12.60
C ALA A 62 6.31 7.95 -11.24
N LYS A 63 7.34 8.81 -11.22
CA LYS A 63 7.79 9.49 -10.00
C LYS A 63 6.72 10.42 -9.41
N GLU A 64 5.98 11.13 -10.25
CA GLU A 64 4.88 11.99 -9.82
C GLU A 64 3.75 11.16 -9.19
N ILE A 65 3.34 10.06 -9.83
CA ILE A 65 2.32 9.13 -9.30
C ILE A 65 2.77 8.54 -7.97
N LEU A 66 4.02 8.06 -7.88
CA LEU A 66 4.58 7.50 -6.64
C LEU A 66 4.67 8.54 -5.53
N SER A 67 5.06 9.79 -5.85
CA SER A 67 5.13 10.87 -4.86
C SER A 67 3.75 11.26 -4.35
N LEU A 68 2.75 11.33 -5.23
CA LEU A 68 1.36 11.59 -4.85
C LEU A 68 0.79 10.45 -3.98
N ALA A 69 1.11 9.20 -4.32
CA ALA A 69 0.75 8.05 -3.51
C ALA A 69 1.40 8.13 -2.12
N LEU A 70 2.72 8.35 -2.05
CA LEU A 70 3.43 8.51 -0.79
C LEU A 70 2.87 9.64 0.07
N GLN A 71 2.58 10.81 -0.52
CA GLN A 71 1.99 11.94 0.21
C GLN A 71 0.59 11.65 0.75
N ARG A 72 -0.22 10.86 0.04
CA ARG A 72 -1.56 10.46 0.50
C ARG A 72 -1.53 9.40 1.60
N PHE A 73 -0.48 8.57 1.62
CA PHE A 73 -0.35 7.42 2.53
C PHE A 73 0.76 7.57 3.58
N ALA A 74 1.37 8.75 3.71
CA ALA A 74 2.30 9.07 4.79
C ALA A 74 1.55 9.15 6.13
N ALA A 75 1.16 8.00 6.64
CA ALA A 75 0.70 7.82 8.00
C ALA A 75 1.90 7.72 8.93
N ASP A 76 1.85 8.40 10.07
CA ASP A 76 2.81 8.23 11.16
C ASP A 76 2.91 6.74 11.52
N HIS A 77 4.04 6.13 11.16
CA HIS A 77 4.33 4.73 11.45
C HIS A 77 4.81 4.62 12.90
N VAL A 78 3.88 4.45 13.82
CA VAL A 78 4.23 4.00 15.17
C VAL A 78 4.23 2.48 15.14
N ALA A 79 5.43 1.88 15.12
CA ALA A 79 5.59 0.46 15.34
C ALA A 79 5.13 0.13 16.77
N GLU A 80 3.94 -0.45 16.93
CA GLU A 80 3.60 -1.10 18.18
C GLU A 80 4.46 -2.34 18.31
N THR A 81 5.46 -2.26 19.20
CA THR A 81 6.30 -3.38 19.63
C THR A 81 5.42 -4.47 20.27
N THR A 82 5.94 -5.69 20.41
CA THR A 82 5.32 -6.81 21.16
C THR A 82 5.04 -6.52 22.64
N VAL A 83 5.28 -5.28 23.04
CA VAL A 83 5.32 -4.78 24.39
C VAL A 83 4.41 -3.56 24.44
N SER A 84 3.57 -3.45 25.46
CA SER A 84 2.71 -2.29 25.68
C SER A 84 2.96 -1.72 27.07
N VAL A 85 3.21 -0.42 27.15
CA VAL A 85 3.48 0.26 28.42
C VAL A 85 2.19 0.88 28.93
N VAL A 86 1.86 0.62 30.18
CA VAL A 86 0.75 1.27 30.90
C VAL A 86 1.32 2.13 32.00
N ASN A 87 0.98 3.42 31.95
CA ASN A 87 1.43 4.39 32.95
C ASN A 87 0.50 4.34 34.16
N LEU A 88 1.10 4.34 35.35
CA LEU A 88 0.42 4.34 36.63
C LEU A 88 0.49 5.73 37.26
N PRO A 89 -0.51 6.13 38.07
CA PRO A 89 -0.52 7.45 38.69
C PRO A 89 0.45 7.58 39.87
N ASN A 90 0.92 6.46 40.45
CA ASN A 90 1.91 6.42 41.53
C ASN A 90 2.40 4.98 41.77
N ASP A 91 3.47 4.82 42.55
CA ASP A 91 4.02 3.52 42.94
C ASP A 91 3.14 2.74 43.95
N GLU A 92 2.25 3.42 44.68
CA GLU A 92 1.27 2.73 45.54
C GLU A 92 0.35 1.84 44.71
N MET A 93 -0.09 2.33 43.54
CA MET A 93 -0.89 1.57 42.58
C MET A 93 -0.10 0.39 42.01
N LYS A 94 1.20 0.55 41.74
CA LYS A 94 2.10 -0.55 41.36
C LYS A 94 2.08 -1.67 42.41
N GLY A 95 2.18 -1.30 43.69
CA GLY A 95 2.08 -2.24 44.82
C GLY A 95 0.72 -2.96 44.91
N ARG A 96 -0.39 -2.25 44.66
CA ARG A 96 -1.74 -2.84 44.63
C ARG A 96 -1.95 -3.79 43.45
N ILE A 97 -1.36 -3.50 42.29
CA ILE A 97 -1.39 -4.36 41.09
C ILE A 97 -0.66 -5.68 41.35
N ILE A 98 0.51 -5.64 42.02
CA ILE A 98 1.23 -6.85 42.44
C ILE A 98 0.37 -7.64 43.45
N GLY A 99 -0.10 -6.95 44.49
CA GLY A 99 -0.81 -7.56 45.61
C GLY A 99 0.11 -8.37 46.53
N ARG A 100 -0.42 -8.83 47.67
CA ARG A 100 0.33 -9.68 48.60
C ARG A 100 0.74 -10.98 47.89
N GLU A 101 2.04 -11.31 47.90
CA GLU A 101 2.63 -12.48 47.24
C GLU A 101 2.42 -12.56 45.72
N GLY A 102 2.16 -11.43 45.06
CA GLY A 102 1.88 -11.42 43.62
C GLY A 102 0.51 -12.02 43.25
N ARG A 103 -0.43 -12.13 44.20
CA ARG A 103 -1.74 -12.76 43.93
C ARG A 103 -2.55 -12.03 42.85
N ASN A 104 -2.43 -10.71 42.79
CA ASN A 104 -3.24 -9.88 41.90
C ASN A 104 -2.66 -9.91 40.49
N ILE A 105 -1.34 -9.76 40.37
CA ILE A 105 -0.64 -9.87 39.08
C ILE A 105 -0.85 -11.26 38.46
N ARG A 106 -0.69 -12.34 39.24
CA ARG A 106 -0.93 -13.71 38.75
C ARG A 106 -2.37 -13.95 38.31
N ALA A 107 -3.35 -13.37 39.02
CA ALA A 107 -4.75 -13.46 38.62
C ALA A 107 -4.97 -12.77 37.26
N LEU A 108 -4.43 -11.56 37.06
CA LEU A 108 -4.53 -10.84 35.79
C LEU A 108 -3.81 -11.60 34.66
N GLU A 109 -2.60 -12.11 34.90
CA GLU A 109 -1.82 -12.89 33.94
C GLU A 109 -2.54 -14.18 33.54
N THR A 110 -3.11 -14.91 34.51
CA THR A 110 -3.85 -16.15 34.26
C THR A 110 -5.14 -15.88 33.47
N LEU A 111 -5.86 -14.82 33.82
CA LEU A 111 -7.12 -14.47 33.18
C LEU A 111 -6.93 -13.90 31.77
N THR A 112 -5.86 -13.15 31.51
CA THR A 112 -5.61 -12.51 30.21
C THR A 112 -4.70 -13.35 29.31
N GLY A 113 -3.82 -14.16 29.89
CA GLY A 113 -2.76 -14.89 29.19
C GLY A 113 -1.64 -13.99 28.68
N ILE A 114 -1.39 -12.86 29.35
CA ILE A 114 -0.36 -11.87 29.05
C ILE A 114 0.51 -11.69 30.30
N ASP A 115 1.82 -11.66 30.11
CA ASP A 115 2.78 -11.51 31.21
C ASP A 115 2.94 -10.03 31.58
N LEU A 116 2.94 -9.72 32.87
CA LEU A 116 3.13 -8.36 33.38
C LEU A 116 4.54 -8.24 33.94
N ILE A 117 5.39 -7.52 33.22
CA ILE A 117 6.76 -7.24 33.63
C ILE A 117 6.76 -5.95 34.45
N ILE A 118 7.21 -6.09 35.69
CA ILE A 118 7.37 -5.00 36.64
C ILE A 118 8.87 -4.86 36.89
N ASP A 119 9.44 -3.77 36.42
CA ASP A 119 10.88 -3.47 36.51
C ASP A 119 11.13 -2.22 37.38
N ASP A 120 12.39 -1.79 37.49
CA ASP A 120 12.85 -0.60 38.21
C ASP A 120 12.35 0.72 37.59
N THR A 121 11.61 0.67 36.47
CA THR A 121 10.97 1.85 35.90
C THR A 121 9.85 2.33 36.85
N PRO A 122 9.92 3.59 37.34
CA PRO A 122 8.88 4.14 38.20
C PRO A 122 7.58 4.33 37.42
N GLU A 123 6.44 4.20 38.10
CA GLU A 123 5.12 4.56 37.55
C GLU A 123 4.74 3.87 36.22
N ALA A 124 5.35 2.75 35.87
CA ALA A 124 5.05 2.03 34.62
C ALA A 124 5.00 0.52 34.84
N VAL A 125 4.08 -0.14 34.12
CA VAL A 125 3.98 -1.59 34.01
C VAL A 125 4.03 -1.98 32.54
N ILE A 126 4.81 -3.01 32.25
CA ILE A 126 5.05 -3.48 30.89
C ILE A 126 4.23 -4.74 30.65
N LEU A 127 3.34 -4.71 29.65
CA LEU A 127 2.58 -5.85 29.17
C LEU A 127 3.35 -6.55 28.05
N SER A 128 3.70 -7.82 28.27
CA SER A 128 4.43 -8.66 27.33
C SER A 128 3.58 -9.85 26.88
N GLY A 129 3.48 -10.05 25.57
CA GLY A 129 2.78 -11.22 25.02
C GLY A 129 2.57 -11.12 23.53
N PHE A 130 2.42 -12.26 22.85
CA PHE A 130 2.38 -12.30 21.38
C PHE A 130 1.00 -12.02 20.78
N ASP A 131 -0.09 -12.32 21.50
CA ASP A 131 -1.46 -12.09 21.02
C ASP A 131 -1.87 -10.63 21.28
N PRO A 132 -2.04 -9.80 20.23
CA PRO A 132 -2.33 -8.38 20.42
C PRO A 132 -3.73 -8.13 20.96
N ILE A 133 -4.69 -9.02 20.71
CA ILE A 133 -6.06 -8.86 21.23
C ILE A 133 -6.06 -9.10 22.73
N ARG A 134 -5.38 -10.16 23.18
CA ARG A 134 -5.21 -10.41 24.63
C ARG A 134 -4.45 -9.28 25.30
N ARG A 135 -3.44 -8.71 24.62
CA ARG A 135 -2.68 -7.55 25.11
C ARG A 135 -3.55 -6.31 25.28
N GLU A 136 -4.44 -6.04 24.33
CA GLU A 136 -5.41 -4.94 24.43
C GLU A 136 -6.42 -5.17 25.57
N ILE A 137 -6.91 -6.41 25.74
CA ILE A 137 -7.79 -6.76 26.86
C ILE A 137 -7.07 -6.51 28.19
N ALA A 138 -5.81 -6.93 28.32
CA ALA A 138 -5.01 -6.71 29.53
C ALA A 138 -4.78 -5.22 29.79
N ARG A 139 -4.44 -4.44 28.76
CA ARG A 139 -4.27 -2.98 28.83
C ARG A 139 -5.55 -2.29 29.32
N THR A 140 -6.67 -2.54 28.65
CA THR A 140 -7.98 -1.96 28.97
C THR A 140 -8.42 -2.34 30.39
N SER A 141 -8.17 -3.59 30.79
CA SER A 141 -8.48 -4.07 32.15
C SER A 141 -7.64 -3.35 33.19
N LEU A 142 -6.34 -3.19 32.94
CA LEU A 142 -5.41 -2.55 33.86
C LEU A 142 -5.73 -1.05 34.03
N GLU A 143 -5.99 -0.34 32.94
CA GLU A 143 -6.40 1.07 32.97
C GLU A 143 -7.68 1.29 33.80
N ARG A 144 -8.68 0.40 33.66
CA ARG A 144 -9.91 0.45 34.45
C ARG A 144 -9.68 0.16 35.93
N LEU A 145 -8.88 -0.86 36.23
CA LEU A 145 -8.51 -1.19 37.61
C LEU A 145 -7.75 -0.04 38.28
N VAL A 146 -6.92 0.67 37.52
CA VAL A 146 -6.19 1.84 37.98
C VAL A 146 -7.14 3.01 38.28
N GLN A 147 -8.12 3.27 37.40
CA GLN A 147 -9.13 4.30 37.61
C GLN A 147 -10.04 4.02 38.81
N ASP A 148 -10.42 2.75 39.04
CA ASP A 148 -11.28 2.33 40.17
C ASP A 148 -10.50 2.31 41.50
N GLY A 149 -9.18 2.11 41.47
CA GLY A 149 -8.31 2.12 42.65
C GLY A 149 -8.43 0.88 43.56
N ARG A 150 -9.39 -0.02 43.28
CA ARG A 150 -9.66 -1.25 44.04
C ARG A 150 -9.21 -2.48 43.26
N ILE A 151 -8.15 -3.14 43.74
CA ILE A 151 -7.53 -4.27 43.04
C ILE A 151 -7.54 -5.52 43.93
N HIS A 152 -8.45 -6.45 43.62
CA HIS A 152 -8.55 -7.77 44.24
C HIS A 152 -9.05 -8.81 43.23
N PRO A 153 -8.83 -10.13 43.43
CA PRO A 153 -9.07 -11.15 42.42
C PRO A 153 -10.47 -11.12 41.79
N ALA A 154 -11.54 -11.03 42.60
CA ALA A 154 -12.91 -10.98 42.08
C ALA A 154 -13.18 -9.74 41.20
N ARG A 155 -12.58 -8.59 41.50
CA ARG A 155 -12.74 -7.36 40.70
C ARG A 155 -11.91 -7.43 39.42
N ILE A 156 -10.74 -8.06 39.48
CA ILE A 156 -9.90 -8.32 38.31
C ILE A 156 -10.67 -9.18 37.32
N GLU A 157 -11.27 -10.28 37.77
CA GLU A 157 -12.11 -11.16 36.94
C GLU A 157 -13.26 -10.41 36.28
N GLU A 158 -14.05 -9.67 37.06
CA GLU A 158 -15.16 -8.87 36.54
C GLU A 158 -14.70 -7.84 35.48
N THR A 159 -13.56 -7.18 35.74
CA THR A 159 -13.04 -6.13 34.85
C THR A 159 -12.49 -6.72 33.56
N VAL A 160 -11.80 -7.87 33.63
CA VAL A 160 -11.29 -8.60 32.46
C VAL A 160 -12.45 -9.08 31.58
N ASP A 161 -13.52 -9.62 32.17
CA ASP A 161 -14.69 -10.04 31.41
C ASP A 161 -15.41 -8.87 30.71
N LYS A 162 -15.49 -7.72 31.38
CA LYS A 162 -16.02 -6.49 30.76
C LYS A 162 -15.13 -6.01 29.61
N ALA A 163 -13.82 -5.98 29.81
CA ALA A 163 -12.86 -5.59 28.77
C ALA A 163 -12.91 -6.56 27.57
N ARG A 164 -13.07 -7.86 27.80
CA ARG A 164 -13.25 -8.87 26.74
C ARG A 164 -14.45 -8.54 25.85
N ARG A 165 -15.61 -8.25 26.45
CA ARG A 165 -16.84 -7.92 25.70
C ARG A 165 -16.68 -6.64 24.89
N GLU A 166 -16.13 -5.60 25.49
CA GLU A 166 -15.90 -4.32 24.82
C GLU A 166 -14.90 -4.44 23.68
N VAL A 167 -13.79 -5.16 23.87
CA VAL A 167 -12.82 -5.39 22.78
C VAL A 167 -13.48 -6.18 21.65
N ASP A 168 -14.32 -7.16 21.95
CA ASP A 168 -15.08 -7.91 20.95
C ASP A 168 -16.11 -7.05 20.20
N GLU A 169 -16.78 -6.12 20.88
CA GLU A 169 -17.68 -5.13 20.27
C GLU A 169 -16.89 -4.17 19.36
N ARG A 170 -15.78 -3.61 19.85
CA ARG A 170 -14.88 -2.76 19.06
C ARG A 170 -14.34 -3.49 17.81
N ILE A 171 -13.98 -4.77 17.94
CA ILE A 171 -13.58 -5.60 16.80
C ILE A 171 -14.70 -5.60 15.75
N ARG A 172 -15.93 -5.84 16.17
CA ARG A 172 -17.07 -5.85 15.23
C ARG A 172 -17.27 -4.48 14.58
N GLU A 173 -17.25 -3.40 15.35
CA GLU A 173 -17.39 -2.03 14.85
C GLU A 173 -16.30 -1.68 13.81
N TYR A 174 -15.03 -2.02 14.07
CA TYR A 174 -13.95 -1.80 13.11
C TYR A 174 -14.15 -2.58 11.82
N GLY A 175 -14.67 -3.82 11.91
CA GLY A 175 -15.02 -4.61 10.74
C GLY A 175 -16.16 -3.97 9.93
N GLU A 176 -17.23 -3.55 10.60
CA GLU A 176 -18.39 -2.92 9.96
C GLU A 176 -17.98 -1.60 9.29
N GLN A 177 -17.20 -0.76 9.97
CA GLN A 177 -16.66 0.48 9.43
C GLN A 177 -15.79 0.23 8.20
N ALA A 178 -14.90 -0.76 8.25
CA ALA A 178 -14.04 -1.11 7.12
C ALA A 178 -14.87 -1.56 5.90
N THR A 179 -15.89 -2.38 6.10
CA THR A 179 -16.76 -2.82 5.01
C THR A 179 -17.61 -1.70 4.45
N PHE A 180 -18.07 -0.79 5.31
CA PHE A 180 -18.84 0.38 4.93
C PHE A 180 -18.01 1.36 4.08
N GLU A 181 -16.78 1.65 4.50
CA GLU A 181 -15.83 2.50 3.78
C GLU A 181 -15.52 1.94 2.38
N MET A 182 -15.42 0.62 2.25
CA MET A 182 -15.17 -0.06 0.97
C MET A 182 -16.43 -0.23 0.10
N GLY A 183 -17.61 0.15 0.59
CA GLY A 183 -18.88 -0.09 -0.11
C GLY A 183 -19.22 -1.58 -0.28
N ILE A 184 -18.67 -2.46 0.56
CA ILE A 184 -18.93 -3.90 0.50
C ILE A 184 -20.12 -4.23 1.41
N HIS A 185 -21.14 -4.84 0.82
CA HIS A 185 -22.37 -5.21 1.54
C HIS A 185 -22.54 -6.73 1.61
N ASN A 186 -23.37 -7.19 2.55
CA ASN A 186 -23.82 -8.58 2.66
C ASN A 186 -22.72 -9.61 2.99
N LEU A 187 -21.75 -9.23 3.82
CA LEU A 187 -20.78 -10.17 4.38
C LEU A 187 -21.34 -10.90 5.60
N HIS A 188 -20.94 -12.16 5.77
CA HIS A 188 -21.29 -12.94 6.96
C HIS A 188 -20.72 -12.27 8.22
N PRO A 189 -21.46 -12.18 9.34
CA PRO A 189 -21.00 -11.52 10.56
C PRO A 189 -19.62 -12.00 11.08
N ASP A 190 -19.33 -13.29 10.91
CA ASP A 190 -18.02 -13.84 11.29
C ASP A 190 -16.87 -13.29 10.44
N LEU A 191 -17.09 -13.01 9.15
CA LEU A 191 -16.09 -12.38 8.29
C LEU A 191 -15.84 -10.94 8.72
N ILE A 192 -16.90 -10.21 9.07
CA ILE A 192 -16.81 -8.84 9.61
C ILE A 192 -15.97 -8.86 10.90
N LYS A 193 -16.22 -9.82 11.80
CA LYS A 193 -15.42 -9.99 13.02
C LYS A 193 -13.95 -10.30 12.70
N ILE A 194 -13.67 -11.15 11.71
CA ILE A 194 -12.29 -11.47 11.29
C ILE A 194 -11.58 -10.23 10.73
N LEU A 195 -12.26 -9.42 9.89
CA LEU A 195 -11.72 -8.16 9.37
C LEU A 195 -11.38 -7.20 10.50
N GLY A 196 -12.28 -7.03 11.46
CA GLY A 196 -12.06 -6.19 12.64
C GLY A 196 -10.83 -6.58 13.45
N ARG A 197 -10.53 -7.88 13.57
CA ARG A 197 -9.33 -8.37 14.29
C ARG A 197 -8.03 -7.88 13.67
N LEU A 198 -8.02 -7.57 12.37
CA LEU A 198 -6.85 -7.01 11.68
C LEU A 198 -6.45 -5.65 12.25
N ARG A 199 -7.37 -4.92 12.90
CA ARG A 199 -7.09 -3.63 13.55
C ARG A 199 -6.11 -3.76 14.72
N PHE A 200 -6.00 -4.93 15.32
CA PHE A 200 -5.06 -5.20 16.42
C PHE A 200 -3.77 -5.85 15.92
N ARG A 201 -3.68 -6.22 14.64
CA ARG A 201 -2.48 -6.83 14.08
C ARG A 201 -1.57 -5.78 13.46
N THR A 202 -0.28 -5.97 13.66
CA THR A 202 0.76 -5.22 12.97
C THR A 202 1.64 -6.17 12.15
N SER A 203 2.05 -5.72 10.97
CA SER A 203 3.01 -6.41 10.11
C SER A 203 3.99 -5.37 9.58
N TYR A 204 5.30 -5.62 9.72
CA TYR A 204 6.36 -4.67 9.34
C TYR A 204 6.15 -3.24 9.89
N GLY A 205 5.61 -3.12 11.12
CA GLY A 205 5.32 -1.83 11.76
C GLY A 205 4.04 -1.12 11.27
N GLN A 206 3.28 -1.73 10.37
CA GLN A 206 2.01 -1.19 9.85
C GLN A 206 0.81 -1.93 10.42
N ASN A 207 -0.26 -1.20 10.68
CA ASN A 207 -1.54 -1.80 11.06
C ASN A 207 -2.14 -2.58 9.87
N VAL A 208 -2.45 -3.86 10.08
CA VAL A 208 -2.87 -4.75 8.98
C VAL A 208 -4.22 -4.34 8.39
N LEU A 209 -5.19 -3.95 9.22
CA LEU A 209 -6.49 -3.49 8.70
C LEU A 209 -6.31 -2.24 7.85
N LYS A 210 -5.61 -1.23 8.39
CA LYS A 210 -5.35 0.02 7.69
C LYS A 210 -4.65 -0.24 6.35
N HIS A 211 -3.56 -0.99 6.38
CA HIS A 211 -2.81 -1.34 5.17
C HIS A 211 -3.69 -2.06 4.12
N SER A 212 -4.56 -2.98 4.56
CA SER A 212 -5.48 -3.67 3.66
C SER A 212 -6.47 -2.70 2.99
N LEU A 213 -6.98 -1.72 3.74
CA LEU A 213 -7.87 -0.68 3.20
C LEU A 213 -7.13 0.25 2.23
N GLU A 214 -5.89 0.64 2.55
CA GLU A 214 -5.04 1.45 1.66
C GLU A 214 -4.80 0.74 0.32
N VAL A 215 -4.46 -0.55 0.35
CA VAL A 215 -4.26 -1.37 -0.85
C VAL A 215 -5.55 -1.48 -1.65
N ALA A 216 -6.69 -1.72 -1.00
CA ALA A 216 -8.00 -1.79 -1.66
C ALA A 216 -8.38 -0.46 -2.36
N HIS A 217 -8.14 0.67 -1.70
CA HIS A 217 -8.35 2.00 -2.29
C HIS A 217 -7.43 2.24 -3.50
N LEU A 218 -6.15 1.86 -3.39
CA LEU A 218 -5.18 2.00 -4.48
C LEU A 218 -5.58 1.19 -5.71
N THR A 219 -5.90 -0.09 -5.54
CA THR A 219 -6.29 -0.96 -6.66
C THR A 219 -7.60 -0.51 -7.30
N GLY A 220 -8.59 -0.09 -6.49
CA GLY A 220 -9.83 0.50 -6.99
C GLY A 220 -9.59 1.77 -7.83
N SER A 221 -8.66 2.64 -7.39
CA SER A 221 -8.31 3.86 -8.14
C SER A 221 -7.62 3.58 -9.47
N TRP A 222 -6.81 2.51 -9.55
CA TRP A 222 -6.12 2.12 -10.79
C TRP A 222 -7.09 1.58 -11.83
N GLN A 223 -8.07 0.77 -11.41
CA GLN A 223 -9.09 0.26 -12.32
C GLN A 223 -9.91 1.39 -12.95
N GLN A 224 -10.37 2.36 -12.14
CA GLN A 224 -11.12 3.52 -12.65
C GLN A 224 -10.33 4.40 -13.62
N ASN A 225 -9.01 4.50 -13.46
CA ASN A 225 -8.17 5.25 -14.39
C ASN A 225 -7.85 4.48 -15.67
N SER A 226 -7.78 3.14 -15.61
CA SER A 226 -7.60 2.30 -16.80
C SER A 226 -8.80 2.32 -17.75
N GLU A 227 -10.01 2.50 -17.23
CA GLU A 227 -11.23 2.64 -18.06
C GLU A 227 -11.35 4.01 -18.73
N LYS A 228 -10.56 5.00 -18.30
CA LYS A 228 -10.56 6.37 -18.86
C LYS A 228 -9.42 6.63 -19.85
N MET A 229 -8.46 5.71 -19.98
CA MET A 229 -7.40 5.73 -21.00
C MET A 229 -7.79 4.90 -22.20
#